data_AF-A0A2P6TCD1-F1
#
_entry.id   AF-A0A2P6TCD1-F1
#
_cell.length_a   1.000
_cell.length_b   1.000
_cell.length_c   1.000
_cell.angle_alpha   90.00
_cell.angle_beta   90.00
_cell.angle_gamma   90.00
#
_symmetry.space_group_name_H-M   'P 1'
#
loop_
_entity.id
_entity.type
_entity.pdbx_description
1 polymer ?
#
loop_
_entity_poly.entity_id
_entity_poly.type
_entity_poly.pdbx_seq_one_letter_code
_entity_poly.pdbx_strand_id
1 'polypeptide(L)'
;MQRQAAPLLLLALFWAALAAPAHGWDMSMTSLADKLGDAIEVKGIQQGSIQSKLPLVLNVWPFVNATMAGWAALNNGSSSTPWLDAVEKVGNHCEDFPSQCGWSVGYGSNADESGDVTLDAMIMRGDTMDAGAVAYLKDVCNAISAARLVMEHTPHTILAGGAATQFAQQMGLPLQTLNTQRSTQAWQQRVAANCTPNCRVDVEPANSFSMAAIGTDGKMAAGSTTNGWFFKVPGRTGDSSVPGAAAYVDGEVGACGCTGQGDINLRFLMCYQAVEFMRGGMDPKLAAEAALRRIVRRYSGAGATFGLFAVNATGYHGGAAFGWERDNMTQWMAGNPQAPEQLQQAVFPWAYAYQDAGTGGKAVWVEVEDLSRIPEPQQSGRR
;
A
#
# COMPACT_ATOMS: atom_id res chain seq x y z
N MET A 1 76.11 10.58 -13.10
CA MET A 1 76.19 9.10 -13.06
C MET A 1 74.99 8.57 -13.84
N GLN A 2 75.03 8.53 -15.19
CA GLN A 2 75.48 7.40 -16.02
C GLN A 2 74.75 6.09 -15.65
N ARG A 3 73.95 5.41 -16.50
CA ARG A 3 73.88 5.24 -17.97
C ARG A 3 72.47 4.72 -18.35
N GLN A 4 71.77 5.27 -19.37
CA GLN A 4 71.67 4.84 -20.80
C GLN A 4 70.92 3.49 -20.99
N ALA A 5 70.04 3.24 -21.97
CA ALA A 5 69.75 3.87 -23.28
C ALA A 5 68.33 3.52 -23.81
N ALA A 6 67.86 4.33 -24.76
CA ALA A 6 66.68 4.18 -25.65
C ALA A 6 67.02 3.27 -26.88
N PRO A 7 66.37 3.28 -28.09
CA PRO A 7 65.22 4.07 -28.61
C PRO A 7 64.28 3.44 -29.70
N LEU A 8 63.26 4.23 -30.15
CA LEU A 8 62.59 4.30 -31.49
C LEU A 8 61.67 3.11 -31.93
N LEU A 9 60.51 3.27 -32.58
CA LEU A 9 60.16 4.14 -33.72
C LEU A 9 58.63 4.33 -33.87
N LEU A 10 58.27 5.49 -34.44
CA LEU A 10 56.94 6.01 -34.78
C LEU A 10 56.40 5.50 -36.15
N LEU A 11 55.08 5.66 -36.33
CA LEU A 11 54.32 5.89 -37.59
C LEU A 11 54.07 4.72 -38.57
N ALA A 12 52.78 4.37 -38.80
CA ALA A 12 52.03 4.80 -39.99
C ALA A 12 50.72 3.99 -40.27
N LEU A 13 49.62 4.74 -40.40
CA LEU A 13 48.55 4.71 -41.43
C LEU A 13 47.84 3.36 -41.73
N PHE A 14 46.56 3.19 -41.37
CA PHE A 14 45.35 3.52 -42.15
C PHE A 14 45.22 2.90 -43.55
N TRP A 15 44.29 1.92 -43.63
CA TRP A 15 43.39 1.56 -44.75
C TRP A 15 43.98 1.02 -46.07
N ALA A 16 43.67 -0.24 -46.39
CA ALA A 16 42.71 -0.59 -47.47
C ALA A 16 42.52 -2.12 -47.59
N ALA A 17 41.28 -2.48 -47.92
CA ALA A 17 40.75 -3.83 -48.04
C ALA A 17 40.99 -4.46 -49.43
N LEU A 18 40.66 -5.76 -49.50
CA LEU A 18 40.30 -6.59 -50.68
C LEU A 18 41.43 -7.27 -51.46
N ALA A 19 41.70 -8.52 -51.09
CA ALA A 19 41.73 -9.66 -52.02
C ALA A 19 41.68 -10.98 -51.23
N ALA A 20 40.55 -11.70 -51.30
CA ALA A 20 40.47 -13.12 -50.94
C ALA A 20 40.80 -13.96 -52.19
N PRO A 21 41.26 -15.22 -52.07
CA PRO A 21 40.25 -16.28 -51.97
C PRO A 21 40.60 -17.51 -51.11
N ALA A 22 39.52 -18.12 -50.62
CA ALA A 22 39.26 -19.56 -50.48
C ALA A 22 40.29 -20.46 -49.79
N HIS A 23 39.97 -20.92 -48.58
CA HIS A 23 39.65 -22.32 -48.28
C HIS A 23 38.81 -22.36 -46.99
N GLY A 24 37.62 -22.94 -47.10
CA GLY A 24 36.58 -22.89 -46.07
C GLY A 24 36.84 -23.83 -44.91
N TRP A 25 36.56 -23.34 -43.71
CA TRP A 25 36.09 -24.11 -42.57
C TRP A 25 34.97 -23.30 -41.91
N ASP A 26 33.75 -23.77 -42.13
CA ASP A 26 32.56 -23.45 -41.37
C ASP A 26 32.69 -24.14 -40.00
N MET A 27 32.72 -23.38 -38.90
CA MET A 27 32.32 -23.88 -37.58
C MET A 27 31.73 -22.74 -36.75
N SER A 28 30.51 -22.98 -36.33
CA SER A 28 29.63 -22.19 -35.47
C SER A 28 30.27 -21.74 -34.16
N MET A 29 29.71 -20.67 -33.58
CA MET A 29 29.96 -20.14 -32.24
C MET A 29 29.55 -21.11 -31.10
N THR A 30 29.97 -22.36 -31.16
CA THR A 30 29.68 -23.43 -30.18
C THR A 30 30.96 -23.94 -29.51
N SER A 31 31.91 -23.06 -29.20
CA SER A 31 33.18 -23.49 -28.56
C SER A 31 33.55 -22.71 -27.29
N LEU A 32 32.73 -21.74 -26.86
CA LEU A 32 32.88 -21.12 -25.54
C LEU A 32 31.78 -21.54 -24.56
N ALA A 33 30.62 -22.00 -25.06
CA ALA A 33 29.52 -22.55 -24.26
C ALA A 33 29.81 -23.98 -23.75
N ASP A 34 30.58 -24.78 -24.49
CA ASP A 34 30.86 -26.19 -24.15
C ASP A 34 31.92 -26.38 -23.06
N LYS A 35 32.64 -25.31 -22.65
CA LYS A 35 33.65 -25.39 -21.56
C LYS A 35 33.19 -24.81 -20.22
N LEU A 36 31.94 -24.39 -20.12
CA LEU A 36 31.29 -23.96 -18.87
C LEU A 36 30.04 -24.80 -18.55
N GLY A 37 29.77 -25.85 -19.33
CA GLY A 37 28.71 -26.82 -19.08
C GLY A 37 29.16 -27.89 -18.10
N ASP A 38 29.17 -27.58 -16.81
CA ASP A 38 28.82 -28.51 -15.73
C ASP A 38 28.77 -27.75 -14.40
N ALA A 39 27.66 -27.90 -13.68
CA ALA A 39 27.28 -27.23 -12.44
C ALA A 39 26.82 -25.75 -12.55
N ILE A 40 25.69 -25.54 -13.23
CA ILE A 40 24.48 -24.90 -12.67
C ILE A 40 23.36 -25.30 -13.64
N GLU A 41 22.54 -26.25 -13.22
CA GLU A 41 21.25 -26.47 -13.86
C GLU A 41 20.41 -25.22 -13.55
N VAL A 42 20.45 -24.23 -14.45
CA VAL A 42 19.39 -23.21 -14.50
C VAL A 42 18.15 -23.98 -14.89
N LYS A 43 17.43 -24.51 -13.89
CA LYS A 43 16.03 -24.85 -14.06
C LYS A 43 15.39 -23.58 -14.56
N GLY A 44 15.18 -23.51 -15.88
CA GLY A 44 14.27 -22.57 -16.47
C GLY A 44 13.02 -22.66 -15.63
N ILE A 45 12.69 -21.57 -14.94
CA ILE A 45 11.37 -21.42 -14.37
C ILE A 45 10.48 -21.54 -15.59
N GLN A 46 9.89 -22.72 -15.78
CA GLN A 46 8.74 -22.83 -16.65
C GLN A 46 7.83 -21.71 -16.18
N GLN A 47 7.49 -20.79 -17.09
CA GLN A 47 6.30 -19.96 -16.94
C GLN A 47 5.12 -20.94 -16.90
N GLY A 48 4.97 -21.66 -15.79
CA GLY A 48 3.73 -22.28 -15.42
C GLY A 48 2.72 -21.15 -15.44
N SER A 49 1.67 -21.32 -16.23
CA SER A 49 0.57 -20.38 -16.33
C SER A 49 0.23 -19.86 -14.94
N ILE A 50 0.63 -18.62 -14.64
CA ILE A 50 0.26 -17.95 -13.39
C ILE A 50 -1.25 -17.79 -13.50
N GLN A 51 -2.00 -18.69 -12.85
CA GLN A 51 -3.45 -18.63 -12.87
C GLN A 51 -3.84 -17.34 -12.16
N SER A 52 -4.34 -16.35 -12.92
CA SER A 52 -4.71 -15.06 -12.37
C SER A 52 -5.78 -15.25 -11.30
N LYS A 53 -5.57 -14.70 -10.10
CA LYS A 53 -6.53 -14.80 -8.98
C LYS A 53 -7.57 -13.68 -9.02
N LEU A 54 -7.96 -13.28 -10.23
CA LEU A 54 -8.84 -12.13 -10.49
C LEU A 54 -10.27 -12.62 -10.82
N PRO A 55 -11.31 -11.84 -10.48
CA PRO A 55 -11.26 -10.53 -9.83
C PRO A 55 -10.96 -10.62 -8.33
N LEU A 56 -10.58 -9.51 -7.71
CA LEU A 56 -10.16 -9.47 -6.31
C LEU A 56 -10.53 -8.14 -5.64
N VAL A 57 -11.04 -8.21 -4.41
CA VAL A 57 -11.22 -7.05 -3.53
C VAL A 57 -10.42 -7.27 -2.26
N LEU A 58 -9.65 -6.26 -1.85
CA LEU A 58 -8.91 -6.25 -0.60
C LEU A 58 -9.23 -5.01 0.24
N ASN A 59 -9.21 -5.17 1.56
CA ASN A 59 -9.25 -4.06 2.50
C ASN A 59 -8.50 -4.42 3.78
N VAL A 60 -8.01 -3.42 4.50
CA VAL A 60 -7.52 -3.59 5.86
C VAL A 60 -8.68 -3.90 6.83
N TRP A 61 -8.39 -4.59 7.92
CA TRP A 61 -9.37 -5.10 8.90
C TRP A 61 -10.36 -6.15 8.35
N PRO A 62 -10.98 -6.99 9.20
CA PRO A 62 -11.81 -8.10 8.75
C PRO A 62 -13.26 -7.66 8.53
N PHE A 63 -13.49 -6.53 7.85
CA PHE A 63 -14.82 -5.97 7.61
C PHE A 63 -15.50 -6.66 6.42
N VAL A 64 -15.91 -7.91 6.62
CA VAL A 64 -16.45 -8.81 5.58
C VAL A 64 -17.57 -8.17 4.76
N ASN A 65 -18.51 -7.48 5.41
CA ASN A 65 -19.65 -6.88 4.72
C ASN A 65 -19.23 -5.76 3.77
N ALA A 66 -18.19 -4.98 4.13
CA ALA A 66 -17.62 -3.97 3.25
C ALA A 66 -16.96 -4.62 2.03
N THR A 67 -16.17 -5.70 2.24
CA THR A 67 -15.59 -6.49 1.14
C THR A 67 -16.67 -7.04 0.20
N MET A 68 -17.77 -7.56 0.75
CA MET A 68 -18.89 -8.11 -0.02
C MET A 68 -19.61 -7.03 -0.85
N ALA A 69 -19.76 -5.81 -0.31
CA ALA A 69 -20.33 -4.69 -1.06
C ALA A 69 -19.46 -4.33 -2.28
N GLY A 70 -18.14 -4.27 -2.09
CA GLY A 70 -17.17 -4.10 -3.18
C GLY A 70 -17.24 -5.21 -4.21
N TRP A 71 -17.28 -6.46 -3.77
CA TRP A 71 -17.38 -7.62 -4.64
C TRP A 71 -18.63 -7.60 -5.51
N ALA A 72 -19.78 -7.27 -4.91
CA ALA A 72 -21.04 -7.17 -5.64
C ALA A 72 -20.95 -6.10 -6.74
N ALA A 73 -20.32 -4.96 -6.48
CA ALA A 73 -20.12 -3.92 -7.49
C ALA A 73 -19.14 -4.35 -8.59
N LEU A 74 -18.08 -5.08 -8.22
CA LEU A 74 -17.08 -5.58 -9.16
C LEU A 74 -17.63 -6.60 -10.16
N ASN A 75 -18.53 -7.49 -9.69
CA ASN A 75 -19.04 -8.61 -10.49
C ASN A 75 -20.40 -8.35 -11.15
N ASN A 76 -21.27 -7.59 -10.51
CA ASN A 76 -22.65 -7.40 -10.97
C ASN A 76 -22.87 -6.03 -11.62
N GLY A 77 -21.81 -5.22 -11.76
CA GLY A 77 -21.89 -3.89 -12.36
C GLY A 77 -21.98 -3.93 -13.88
N SER A 78 -22.92 -3.16 -14.45
CA SER A 78 -22.91 -2.78 -15.87
C SER A 78 -22.03 -1.55 -16.14
N SER A 79 -21.28 -1.10 -15.13
CA SER A 79 -20.42 0.08 -15.17
C SER A 79 -19.22 -0.12 -16.09
N SER A 80 -18.71 0.99 -16.64
CA SER A 80 -17.46 1.01 -17.40
C SER A 80 -16.22 0.98 -16.50
N THR A 81 -16.38 1.22 -15.19
CA THR A 81 -15.28 1.25 -14.20
C THR A 81 -15.60 0.41 -12.95
N PRO A 82 -15.91 -0.89 -13.07
CA PRO A 82 -16.36 -1.73 -11.94
C PRO A 82 -15.32 -1.85 -10.81
N TRP A 83 -14.01 -1.78 -11.11
CA TRP A 83 -12.95 -1.75 -10.09
C TRP A 83 -12.97 -0.47 -9.24
N LEU A 84 -13.30 0.67 -9.84
CA LEU A 84 -13.42 1.95 -9.15
C LEU A 84 -14.70 1.97 -8.29
N ASP A 85 -15.81 1.49 -8.84
CA ASP A 85 -17.08 1.35 -8.14
C ASP A 85 -16.95 0.40 -6.94
N ALA A 86 -16.19 -0.68 -7.08
CA ALA A 86 -15.91 -1.60 -5.98
C ALA A 86 -15.21 -0.91 -4.81
N VAL A 87 -14.16 -0.11 -5.06
CA VAL A 87 -13.46 0.66 -4.02
C VAL A 87 -14.41 1.66 -3.34
N GLU A 88 -15.19 2.40 -4.12
CA GLU A 88 -16.17 3.34 -3.58
C GLU A 88 -17.21 2.63 -2.69
N LYS A 89 -17.73 1.47 -3.12
CA LYS A 89 -18.72 0.70 -2.35
C LYS A 89 -18.15 0.09 -1.07
N VAL A 90 -16.89 -0.34 -1.08
CA VAL A 90 -16.19 -0.79 0.14
C VAL A 90 -16.13 0.36 1.16
N GLY A 91 -15.76 1.57 0.72
CA GLY A 91 -15.63 2.73 1.60
C GLY A 91 -16.98 3.20 2.13
N ASN A 92 -17.96 3.39 1.24
CA ASN A 92 -19.30 3.80 1.59
C ASN A 92 -19.95 2.84 2.61
N HIS A 93 -19.71 1.53 2.50
CA HIS A 93 -20.24 0.59 3.49
C HIS A 93 -19.77 0.90 4.90
N CYS A 94 -18.49 1.17 5.10
CA CYS A 94 -17.98 1.53 6.42
C CYS A 94 -18.36 2.95 6.84
N GLU A 95 -18.56 3.85 5.88
CA GLU A 95 -19.03 5.21 6.16
C GLU A 95 -20.49 5.24 6.65
N ASP A 96 -21.35 4.41 6.03
CA ASP A 96 -22.79 4.30 6.33
C ASP A 96 -23.09 3.38 7.52
N PHE A 97 -22.30 2.31 7.69
CA PHE A 97 -22.49 1.28 8.71
C PHE A 97 -21.29 1.19 9.67
N PRO A 98 -20.98 2.27 10.44
CA PRO A 98 -19.80 2.37 11.29
C PRO A 98 -19.70 1.25 12.34
N SER A 99 -20.84 0.72 12.80
CA SER A 99 -20.90 -0.41 13.74
C SER A 99 -20.32 -1.71 13.20
N GLN A 100 -20.29 -1.87 11.87
CA GLN A 100 -19.71 -3.03 11.19
C GLN A 100 -18.22 -2.84 10.89
N CYS A 101 -17.67 -1.64 11.14
CA CYS A 101 -16.29 -1.26 10.83
C CYS A 101 -15.56 -0.69 12.05
N GLY A 102 -15.87 -1.21 13.24
CA GLY A 102 -15.18 -0.88 14.49
C GLY A 102 -15.34 0.59 14.92
N TRP A 103 -16.33 1.30 14.37
CA TRP A 103 -16.63 2.69 14.66
C TRP A 103 -15.48 3.68 14.46
N SER A 104 -14.56 3.37 13.54
CA SER A 104 -13.38 4.18 13.23
C SER A 104 -13.51 5.01 11.93
N VAL A 105 -14.59 4.76 11.18
CA VAL A 105 -14.87 5.31 9.86
C VAL A 105 -16.33 5.76 9.83
N GLY A 106 -16.62 6.87 9.16
CA GLY A 106 -17.99 7.26 8.87
C GLY A 106 -18.73 8.06 9.93
N TYR A 107 -20.05 7.93 9.84
CA TYR A 107 -21.05 8.53 10.71
C TYR A 107 -20.86 8.10 12.19
N GLY A 108 -20.99 9.03 13.14
CA GLY A 108 -21.00 8.72 14.57
C GLY A 108 -19.68 8.22 15.16
N SER A 109 -18.58 8.45 14.45
CA SER A 109 -17.22 8.09 14.83
C SER A 109 -16.54 9.21 15.66
N ASN A 110 -15.23 9.11 15.81
CA ASN A 110 -14.40 9.96 16.66
C ASN A 110 -14.42 11.43 16.24
N ALA A 111 -14.69 12.32 17.20
CA ALA A 111 -14.66 13.76 17.01
C ALA A 111 -13.26 14.35 17.27
N ASP A 112 -13.01 15.54 16.72
CA ASP A 112 -11.85 16.37 17.06
C ASP A 112 -12.01 17.05 18.44
N GLU A 113 -11.00 17.80 18.88
CA GLU A 113 -11.01 18.45 20.20
C GLU A 113 -12.15 19.50 20.35
N SER A 114 -12.70 20.00 19.23
CA SER A 114 -13.86 20.91 19.22
C SER A 114 -15.21 20.19 19.23
N GLY A 115 -15.21 18.86 19.16
CA GLY A 115 -16.41 18.04 19.14
C GLY A 115 -16.95 17.79 17.74
N ASP A 116 -16.23 18.18 16.68
CA ASP A 116 -16.68 17.99 15.29
C ASP A 116 -16.18 16.64 14.74
N VAL A 117 -17.08 15.87 14.13
CA VAL A 117 -16.70 14.67 13.37
C VAL A 117 -16.30 15.09 11.96
N THR A 118 -15.07 14.77 11.56
CA THR A 118 -14.50 15.10 10.25
C THR A 118 -13.92 13.87 9.57
N LEU A 119 -13.98 13.81 8.25
CA LEU A 119 -13.46 12.68 7.46
C LEU A 119 -12.31 13.09 6.54
N ASP A 120 -11.37 12.17 6.37
CA ASP A 120 -10.31 12.19 5.37
C ASP A 120 -10.52 10.99 4.44
N ALA A 121 -10.53 11.20 3.13
CA ALA A 121 -10.67 10.12 2.15
C ALA A 121 -9.94 10.41 0.85
N MET A 122 -9.53 9.35 0.15
CA MET A 122 -8.95 9.41 -1.19
C MET A 122 -9.38 8.21 -2.03
N ILE A 123 -9.43 8.39 -3.34
CA ILE A 123 -9.61 7.33 -4.33
C ILE A 123 -8.69 7.58 -5.53
N MET A 124 -8.12 6.52 -6.09
CA MET A 124 -7.19 6.56 -7.21
C MET A 124 -7.45 5.40 -8.15
N ARG A 125 -7.39 5.66 -9.45
CA ARG A 125 -7.49 4.64 -10.50
C ARG A 125 -6.13 4.38 -11.14
N GLY A 126 -5.76 3.11 -11.28
CA GLY A 126 -4.43 2.71 -11.72
C GLY A 126 -4.20 2.80 -13.23
N ASP A 127 -5.24 2.96 -14.03
CA ASP A 127 -5.15 2.99 -15.50
C ASP A 127 -4.80 4.37 -16.06
N THR A 128 -5.21 5.45 -15.40
CA THR A 128 -4.88 6.84 -15.78
C THR A 128 -4.02 7.56 -14.75
N MET A 129 -3.83 6.95 -13.57
CA MET A 129 -3.21 7.58 -12.40
C MET A 129 -3.98 8.78 -11.84
N ASP A 130 -5.23 8.98 -12.27
CA ASP A 130 -6.09 10.02 -11.70
C ASP A 130 -6.40 9.68 -10.24
N ALA A 131 -6.38 10.72 -9.40
CA ALA A 131 -6.70 10.63 -7.99
C ALA A 131 -7.55 11.82 -7.56
N GLY A 132 -8.45 11.56 -6.60
CA GLY A 132 -9.22 12.59 -5.92
C GLY A 132 -9.26 12.32 -4.43
N ALA A 133 -9.33 13.38 -3.65
CA ALA A 133 -9.31 13.32 -2.20
C ALA A 133 -10.03 14.50 -1.56
N VAL A 134 -10.48 14.26 -0.34
CA VAL A 134 -11.07 15.24 0.56
C VAL A 134 -10.41 15.12 1.93
N ALA A 135 -10.09 16.26 2.51
CA ALA A 135 -9.43 16.35 3.81
C ALA A 135 -10.26 17.19 4.78
N TYR A 136 -10.39 16.75 6.03
CA TYR A 136 -11.14 17.46 7.07
C TYR A 136 -12.57 17.81 6.62
N LEU A 137 -13.23 16.87 5.91
CA LEU A 137 -14.57 17.01 5.37
C LEU A 137 -15.60 16.97 6.51
N LYS A 138 -16.53 17.92 6.50
CA LYS A 138 -17.64 18.00 7.47
C LYS A 138 -18.98 17.78 6.78
N ASP A 139 -19.94 17.31 7.55
CA ASP A 139 -21.35 17.19 7.20
C ASP A 139 -21.69 16.36 5.95
N VAL A 140 -20.77 15.50 5.49
CA VAL A 140 -20.97 14.60 4.35
C VAL A 140 -20.56 13.20 4.79
N CYS A 141 -21.50 12.24 4.72
CA CYS A 141 -21.26 10.87 5.18
C CYS A 141 -20.26 10.15 4.27
N ASN A 142 -20.52 10.20 2.96
CA ASN A 142 -19.77 9.45 1.97
C ASN A 142 -18.55 10.22 1.47
N ALA A 143 -17.49 10.24 2.29
CA ALA A 143 -16.27 10.99 2.00
C ALA A 143 -15.52 10.39 0.79
N ILE A 144 -15.50 9.07 0.62
CA ILE A 144 -14.87 8.46 -0.56
C ILE A 144 -15.61 8.80 -1.86
N SER A 145 -16.94 8.92 -1.83
CA SER A 145 -17.72 9.43 -2.96
C SER A 145 -17.39 10.90 -3.25
N ALA A 146 -17.23 11.74 -2.21
CA ALA A 146 -16.77 13.12 -2.40
C ALA A 146 -15.37 13.18 -3.04
N ALA A 147 -14.45 12.31 -2.62
CA ALA A 147 -13.13 12.17 -3.21
C ALA A 147 -13.19 11.75 -4.70
N ARG A 148 -14.08 10.81 -5.05
CA ARG A 148 -14.32 10.42 -6.45
C ARG A 148 -14.83 11.59 -7.29
N LEU A 149 -15.75 12.38 -6.76
CA LEU A 149 -16.27 13.56 -7.45
C LEU A 149 -15.17 14.61 -7.69
N VAL A 150 -14.22 14.79 -6.76
CA VAL A 150 -13.04 15.64 -6.99
C VAL A 150 -12.24 15.15 -8.19
N MET A 151 -11.98 13.85 -8.27
CA MET A 151 -11.24 13.20 -9.37
C MET A 151 -11.94 13.38 -10.72
N GLU A 152 -13.26 13.20 -10.76
CA GLU A 152 -14.04 13.14 -12.02
C GLU A 152 -14.50 14.51 -12.53
N HIS A 153 -14.66 15.50 -11.64
CA HIS A 153 -15.27 16.80 -11.97
C HIS A 153 -14.35 18.01 -11.78
N THR A 154 -13.08 17.80 -11.47
CA THR A 154 -12.12 18.90 -11.31
C THR A 154 -10.74 18.53 -11.89
N PRO A 155 -9.88 19.52 -12.22
CA PRO A 155 -8.48 19.26 -12.52
C PRO A 155 -7.62 19.18 -11.24
N HIS A 156 -8.23 19.15 -10.06
CA HIS A 156 -7.55 19.18 -8.76
C HIS A 156 -7.57 17.79 -8.12
N THR A 157 -6.60 17.53 -7.24
CA THR A 157 -6.50 16.23 -6.55
C THR A 157 -7.08 16.26 -5.14
N ILE A 158 -6.91 17.34 -4.38
CA ILE A 158 -7.31 17.39 -2.96
C ILE A 158 -8.09 18.68 -2.69
N LEU A 159 -9.29 18.56 -2.12
CA LEU A 159 -10.05 19.66 -1.52
C LEU A 159 -10.10 19.49 -0.01
N ALA A 160 -10.15 20.59 0.75
CA ALA A 160 -10.13 20.51 2.20
C ALA A 160 -11.18 21.40 2.90
N GLY A 161 -11.59 20.96 4.09
CA GLY A 161 -12.43 21.73 5.01
C GLY A 161 -13.81 22.09 4.43
N GLY A 162 -14.32 23.26 4.82
CA GLY A 162 -15.65 23.71 4.39
C GLY A 162 -15.80 23.88 2.88
N ALA A 163 -14.71 24.16 2.16
CA ALA A 163 -14.74 24.22 0.69
C ALA A 163 -14.98 22.83 0.05
N ALA A 164 -14.42 21.77 0.64
CA ALA A 164 -14.71 20.40 0.22
C ALA A 164 -16.19 20.04 0.48
N THR A 165 -16.75 20.45 1.62
CA THR A 165 -18.18 20.25 1.93
C THR A 165 -19.09 20.98 0.93
N GLN A 166 -18.78 22.24 0.62
CA GLN A 166 -19.53 23.02 -0.38
C GLN A 166 -19.48 22.38 -1.76
N PHE A 167 -18.30 21.92 -2.17
CA PHE A 167 -18.14 21.18 -3.44
C PHE A 167 -18.96 19.90 -3.45
N ALA A 168 -18.86 19.07 -2.41
CA ALA A 168 -19.63 17.83 -2.28
C ALA A 168 -21.15 18.08 -2.37
N GLN A 169 -21.64 19.14 -1.71
CA GLN A 169 -23.04 19.56 -1.79
C GLN A 169 -23.44 19.96 -3.22
N GLN A 170 -22.60 20.75 -3.91
CA GLN A 170 -22.85 21.17 -5.30
C GLN A 170 -22.88 20.00 -6.28
N MET A 171 -22.12 18.93 -5.99
CA MET A 171 -22.13 17.68 -6.73
C MET A 171 -23.31 16.76 -6.37
N GLY A 172 -24.17 17.18 -5.44
CA GLY A 172 -25.41 16.48 -5.10
C GLY A 172 -25.30 15.50 -3.92
N LEU A 173 -24.19 15.49 -3.17
CA LEU A 173 -24.12 14.70 -1.93
C LEU A 173 -24.96 15.37 -0.83
N PRO A 174 -25.76 14.59 -0.07
CA PRO A 174 -26.59 15.13 0.98
C PRO A 174 -25.74 15.62 2.15
N LEU A 175 -26.12 16.78 2.70
CA LEU A 175 -25.55 17.26 3.96
C LEU A 175 -26.29 16.62 5.14
N GLN A 176 -25.54 16.06 6.07
CA GLN A 176 -26.06 15.52 7.33
C GLN A 176 -25.04 15.70 8.44
N THR A 177 -25.52 15.92 9.66
CA THR A 177 -24.62 15.91 10.82
C THR A 177 -23.99 14.52 10.95
N LEU A 178 -22.69 14.49 11.24
CA LEU A 178 -21.95 13.24 11.47
C LEU A 178 -21.85 12.89 12.95
N ASN A 179 -22.24 13.82 13.82
CA ASN A 179 -22.26 13.63 15.26
C ASN A 179 -23.46 12.77 15.65
N THR A 180 -23.21 11.78 16.49
CA THR A 180 -24.23 10.96 17.13
C THR A 180 -24.21 11.17 18.63
N GLN A 181 -25.25 10.70 19.32
CA GLN A 181 -25.22 10.65 20.78
C GLN A 181 -23.97 9.94 21.31
N ARG A 182 -23.52 8.87 20.63
CA ARG A 182 -22.31 8.13 20.98
C ARG A 182 -21.06 8.99 20.88
N SER A 183 -20.83 9.64 19.73
CA SER A 183 -19.62 10.46 19.53
C SER A 183 -19.61 11.68 20.46
N THR A 184 -20.77 12.31 20.66
CA THR A 184 -20.94 13.43 21.59
C THR A 184 -20.68 13.02 23.04
N GLN A 185 -21.18 11.86 23.48
CA GLN A 185 -20.92 11.35 24.83
C GLN A 185 -19.45 11.00 25.05
N ALA A 186 -18.81 10.32 24.08
CA ALA A 186 -17.39 10.01 24.14
C ALA A 186 -16.54 11.29 24.24
N TRP A 187 -16.89 12.30 23.44
CA TRP A 187 -16.25 13.61 23.51
C TRP A 187 -16.45 14.28 24.89
N GLN A 188 -17.69 14.35 25.39
CA GLN A 188 -17.98 14.93 26.71
C GLN A 188 -17.22 14.23 27.85
N GLN A 189 -17.11 12.90 27.82
CA GLN A 189 -16.38 12.14 28.83
C GLN A 189 -14.89 12.51 28.84
N ARG A 190 -14.27 12.64 27.67
CA ARG A 190 -12.86 13.01 27.56
C ARG A 190 -12.62 14.47 27.96
N VAL A 191 -13.54 15.38 27.64
CA VAL A 191 -13.51 16.78 28.14
C VAL A 191 -13.62 16.81 29.67
N ALA A 192 -14.55 16.05 30.24
CA ALA A 192 -14.78 16.00 31.69
C ALA A 192 -13.61 15.40 32.49
N ALA A 193 -12.74 14.61 31.85
CA ALA A 193 -11.55 14.02 32.47
C ALA A 193 -10.40 15.03 32.75
N ASN A 194 -10.71 16.33 32.87
CA ASN A 194 -9.78 17.42 33.24
C ASN A 194 -8.58 17.59 32.29
N CYS A 195 -8.87 17.51 30.99
CA CYS A 195 -7.92 17.53 29.88
C CYS A 195 -7.40 18.95 29.55
N THR A 196 -6.84 19.65 30.54
CA THR A 196 -6.22 20.97 30.37
C THR A 196 -4.84 21.00 31.04
N PRO A 197 -3.79 21.52 30.36
CA PRO A 197 -3.83 22.32 29.13
C PRO A 197 -3.59 21.50 27.84
N ASN A 198 -3.33 20.20 27.92
CA ASN A 198 -2.81 19.42 26.79
C ASN A 198 -3.49 18.05 26.65
N CYS A 199 -4.48 17.97 25.75
CA CYS A 199 -5.02 16.71 25.20
C CYS A 199 -4.32 16.25 23.92
N ARG A 200 -3.32 17.01 23.45
CA ARG A 200 -2.70 16.86 22.12
C ARG A 200 -1.51 15.92 22.14
N VAL A 201 -1.04 15.56 23.33
CA VAL A 201 -0.05 14.52 23.60
C VAL A 201 -0.81 13.29 24.08
N ASP A 202 -0.42 12.11 23.62
CA ASP A 202 -1.07 10.81 23.93
C ASP A 202 -2.53 10.69 23.43
N VAL A 203 -2.76 11.21 22.22
CA VAL A 203 -3.99 11.03 21.45
C VAL A 203 -4.05 9.61 20.91
N GLU A 204 -5.18 8.91 21.11
CA GLU A 204 -5.33 7.53 20.63
C GLU A 204 -5.44 7.50 19.10
N PRO A 205 -4.52 6.79 18.42
CA PRO A 205 -4.61 6.63 16.98
C PRO A 205 -5.84 5.79 16.65
N ALA A 206 -6.70 6.35 15.79
CA ALA A 206 -7.78 5.58 15.19
C ALA A 206 -7.25 4.78 14.00
N ASN A 207 -7.87 3.63 13.78
CA ASN A 207 -7.61 2.81 12.61
C ASN A 207 -8.15 3.51 11.35
N SER A 208 -7.33 3.55 10.29
CA SER A 208 -7.81 3.92 8.96
C SER A 208 -8.26 2.68 8.19
N PHE A 209 -9.10 2.90 7.18
CA PHE A 209 -9.65 1.85 6.34
C PHE A 209 -9.27 2.09 4.88
N SER A 210 -8.26 1.36 4.44
CA SER A 210 -7.76 1.37 3.07
C SER A 210 -8.15 0.10 2.33
N MET A 211 -8.35 0.21 1.02
CA MET A 211 -8.88 -0.85 0.18
C MET A 211 -8.35 -0.76 -1.25
N ALA A 212 -8.41 -1.88 -1.97
CA ALA A 212 -8.11 -1.99 -3.38
C ALA A 212 -9.04 -2.99 -4.05
N ALA A 213 -9.28 -2.80 -5.34
CA ALA A 213 -10.01 -3.77 -6.16
C ALA A 213 -9.32 -3.93 -7.51
N ILE A 214 -9.34 -5.16 -8.03
CA ILE A 214 -8.79 -5.53 -9.33
C ILE A 214 -9.85 -6.31 -10.11
N GLY A 215 -10.24 -5.78 -11.27
CA GLY A 215 -11.19 -6.40 -12.18
C GLY A 215 -10.63 -7.60 -12.93
N THR A 216 -11.50 -8.32 -13.63
CA THR A 216 -11.10 -9.44 -14.52
C THR A 216 -10.28 -8.98 -15.72
N ASP A 217 -10.38 -7.71 -16.08
CA ASP A 217 -9.57 -7.06 -17.13
C ASP A 217 -8.21 -6.54 -16.61
N GLY A 218 -7.88 -6.81 -15.35
CA GLY A 218 -6.63 -6.39 -14.71
C GLY A 218 -6.62 -4.91 -14.29
N LYS A 219 -7.68 -4.13 -14.59
CA LYS A 219 -7.76 -2.75 -14.14
C LYS A 219 -8.05 -2.69 -12.65
N MET A 220 -7.50 -1.67 -12.01
CA MET A 220 -7.46 -1.61 -10.56
C MET A 220 -7.65 -0.19 -10.03
N ALA A 221 -8.18 -0.11 -8.82
CA ALA A 221 -8.28 1.12 -8.05
C ALA A 221 -7.87 0.86 -6.60
N ALA A 222 -7.50 1.92 -5.91
CA ALA A 222 -7.28 1.91 -4.46
C ALA A 222 -7.88 3.16 -3.81
N GLY A 223 -8.20 3.05 -2.54
CA GLY A 223 -8.77 4.15 -1.77
C GLY A 223 -8.52 4.01 -0.28
N SER A 224 -8.86 5.06 0.45
CA SER A 224 -8.83 5.08 1.91
C SER A 224 -9.90 6.02 2.44
N THR A 225 -10.43 5.73 3.62
CA THR A 225 -11.33 6.61 4.38
C THR A 225 -11.13 6.43 5.89
N THR A 226 -11.28 7.51 6.66
CA THR A 226 -11.17 7.51 8.13
C THR A 226 -11.75 8.79 8.73
N ASN A 227 -12.13 8.76 10.01
CA ASN A 227 -12.34 9.98 10.79
C ASN A 227 -11.05 10.53 11.40
N GLY A 228 -9.93 9.82 11.27
CA GLY A 228 -8.66 10.17 11.89
C GLY A 228 -8.69 10.00 13.41
N TRP A 229 -7.67 10.55 14.07
CA TRP A 229 -7.48 10.34 15.51
C TRP A 229 -8.59 10.97 16.35
N PHE A 230 -8.97 10.29 17.43
CA PHE A 230 -9.94 10.81 18.40
C PHE A 230 -9.33 11.96 19.17
N PHE A 231 -10.01 13.11 19.30
CA PHE A 231 -9.43 14.32 19.90
C PHE A 231 -8.23 14.91 19.12
N LYS A 232 -8.16 14.66 17.81
CA LYS A 232 -7.20 15.37 16.96
C LYS A 232 -7.41 16.88 17.04
N VAL A 233 -6.34 17.64 16.79
CA VAL A 233 -6.43 19.09 16.63
C VAL A 233 -7.31 19.41 15.41
N PRO A 234 -8.24 20.37 15.48
CA PRO A 234 -9.04 20.81 14.34
C PRO A 234 -8.15 21.16 13.14
N GLY A 235 -8.51 20.64 11.97
CA GLY A 235 -7.72 20.75 10.75
C GLY A 235 -6.61 19.70 10.60
N ARG A 236 -6.39 18.82 11.57
CA ARG A 236 -5.46 17.69 11.41
C ARG A 236 -6.02 16.73 10.37
N THR A 237 -5.18 16.44 9.39
CA THR A 237 -5.41 15.46 8.33
C THR A 237 -4.34 14.37 8.37
N GLY A 238 -4.78 13.12 8.26
CA GLY A 238 -3.90 11.95 8.23
C GLY A 238 -3.47 11.53 6.82
N ASP A 239 -2.92 10.32 6.74
CA ASP A 239 -2.52 9.65 5.49
C ASP A 239 -3.70 9.33 4.56
N SER A 240 -4.90 9.08 5.10
CA SER A 240 -6.08 8.63 4.34
C SER A 240 -6.62 9.57 3.27
N SER A 241 -6.16 10.82 3.21
CA SER A 241 -6.50 11.75 2.11
C SER A 241 -5.34 11.99 1.14
N VAL A 242 -4.20 11.31 1.33
CA VAL A 242 -2.97 11.54 0.56
C VAL A 242 -2.62 10.29 -0.26
N PRO A 243 -2.79 10.36 -1.60
CA PRO A 243 -2.32 9.30 -2.49
C PRO A 243 -0.84 9.01 -2.28
N GLY A 244 -0.50 7.73 -2.13
CA GLY A 244 0.87 7.27 -1.85
C GLY A 244 1.16 7.08 -0.36
N ALA A 245 0.41 7.74 0.53
CA ALA A 245 0.53 7.54 1.96
C ALA A 245 -0.33 6.35 2.41
N ALA A 246 -1.65 6.52 2.48
CA ALA A 246 -2.57 5.48 2.96
C ALA A 246 -2.91 4.43 1.92
N ALA A 247 -3.05 4.83 0.67
CA ALA A 247 -3.33 3.94 -0.44
C ALA A 247 -2.64 4.42 -1.72
N TYR A 248 -2.27 3.48 -2.59
CA TYR A 248 -1.66 3.78 -3.87
C TYR A 248 -1.93 2.65 -4.86
N VAL A 249 -2.02 2.99 -6.14
CA VAL A 249 -2.24 2.02 -7.20
C VAL A 249 -1.55 2.46 -8.49
N ASP A 250 -0.96 1.49 -9.18
CA ASP A 250 -0.44 1.63 -10.54
C ASP A 250 -0.86 0.38 -11.32
N GLY A 251 -1.59 0.55 -12.42
CA GLY A 251 -2.16 -0.54 -13.21
C GLY A 251 -1.13 -1.50 -13.80
N GLU A 252 0.12 -1.06 -13.99
CA GLU A 252 1.21 -1.90 -14.51
C GLU A 252 1.92 -2.70 -13.42
N VAL A 253 1.68 -2.36 -12.14
CA VAL A 253 2.43 -2.91 -11.01
C VAL A 253 1.52 -3.60 -10.00
N GLY A 254 0.58 -2.85 -9.42
CA GLY A 254 -0.19 -3.30 -8.27
C GLY A 254 -0.74 -2.16 -7.40
N ALA A 255 -1.31 -2.54 -6.27
CA ALA A 255 -1.90 -1.64 -5.29
C ALA A 255 -1.42 -1.92 -3.86
N CYS A 256 -1.54 -0.92 -3.00
CA CYS A 256 -1.32 -1.02 -1.57
C CYS A 256 -2.39 -0.23 -0.82
N GLY A 257 -2.76 -0.72 0.37
CA GLY A 257 -3.50 0.02 1.37
C GLY A 257 -2.93 -0.23 2.77
N CYS A 258 -2.81 0.81 3.58
CA CYS A 258 -2.25 0.75 4.92
C CYS A 258 -3.19 1.32 5.99
N THR A 259 -2.84 1.05 7.25
CA THR A 259 -3.51 1.51 8.46
C THR A 259 -2.48 1.75 9.58
N GLY A 260 -2.91 2.40 10.66
CA GLY A 260 -2.09 2.69 11.84
C GLY A 260 -1.89 4.19 12.06
N GLN A 261 -0.68 4.59 12.47
CA GLN A 261 -0.40 5.98 12.78
C GLN A 261 -0.19 6.85 11.52
N GLY A 262 -1.27 7.50 11.10
CA GLY A 262 -1.29 8.29 9.85
C GLY A 262 -0.22 9.37 9.72
N ASP A 263 0.11 10.10 10.80
CA ASP A 263 1.17 11.11 10.77
C ASP A 263 2.57 10.53 10.49
N ILE A 264 2.80 9.28 10.85
CA ILE A 264 4.04 8.57 10.53
C ILE A 264 3.94 7.97 9.13
N ASN A 265 2.82 7.37 8.74
CA ASN A 265 2.61 6.86 7.37
C ASN A 265 2.86 7.95 6.32
N LEU A 266 2.40 9.19 6.57
CA LEU A 266 2.67 10.37 5.74
C LEU A 266 4.16 10.66 5.54
N ARG A 267 4.99 10.47 6.57
CA ARG A 267 6.44 10.76 6.51
C ARG A 267 7.21 9.74 5.67
N PHE A 268 6.67 8.55 5.47
CA PHE A 268 7.35 7.45 4.80
C PHE A 268 6.70 7.02 3.48
N LEU A 269 5.50 7.54 3.17
CA LEU A 269 4.73 7.19 1.97
C LEU A 269 4.66 5.68 1.78
N MET A 270 4.17 4.99 2.81
CA MET A 270 4.32 3.54 2.97
C MET A 270 3.79 2.78 1.75
N CYS A 271 2.62 3.18 1.22
CA CYS A 271 2.02 2.48 0.10
C CYS A 271 2.66 2.80 -1.26
N TYR A 272 3.07 4.04 -1.49
CA TYR A 272 3.90 4.36 -2.65
C TYR A 272 5.17 3.51 -2.65
N GLN A 273 5.85 3.43 -1.50
CA GLN A 273 7.09 2.67 -1.38
C GLN A 273 6.90 1.16 -1.59
N ALA A 274 5.79 0.58 -1.11
CA ALA A 274 5.46 -0.83 -1.35
C ALA A 274 5.20 -1.10 -2.84
N VAL A 275 4.46 -0.23 -3.53
CA VAL A 275 4.22 -0.36 -4.98
C VAL A 275 5.53 -0.22 -5.75
N GLU A 276 6.41 0.73 -5.40
CA GLU A 276 7.71 0.87 -6.08
C GLU A 276 8.66 -0.30 -5.83
N PHE A 277 8.59 -0.97 -4.66
CA PHE A 277 9.30 -2.22 -4.46
C PHE A 277 8.78 -3.33 -5.37
N MET A 278 7.45 -3.44 -5.53
CA MET A 278 6.86 -4.38 -6.49
C MET A 278 7.24 -4.04 -7.93
N ARG A 279 7.34 -2.75 -8.29
CA ARG A 279 7.86 -2.32 -9.61
C ARG A 279 9.28 -2.81 -9.86
N GLY A 280 10.10 -2.87 -8.80
CA GLY A 280 11.42 -3.47 -8.82
C GLY A 280 11.45 -5.01 -8.91
N GLY A 281 10.29 -5.67 -9.01
CA GLY A 281 10.15 -7.13 -9.10
C GLY A 281 10.04 -7.84 -7.75
N MET A 282 9.86 -7.10 -6.65
CA MET A 282 9.71 -7.70 -5.32
C MET A 282 8.32 -8.36 -5.18
N ASP A 283 8.28 -9.54 -4.53
CA ASP A 283 7.03 -10.18 -4.14
C ASP A 283 6.18 -9.26 -3.22
N PRO A 284 4.85 -9.20 -3.36
CA PRO A 284 4.00 -8.29 -2.57
C PRO A 284 4.19 -8.41 -1.05
N LYS A 285 4.39 -9.62 -0.52
CA LYS A 285 4.63 -9.82 0.91
C LYS A 285 5.96 -9.20 1.34
N LEU A 286 7.01 -9.43 0.57
CA LEU A 286 8.34 -8.85 0.82
C LEU A 286 8.32 -7.33 0.65
N ALA A 287 7.57 -6.82 -0.32
CA ALA A 287 7.41 -5.39 -0.58
C ALA A 287 6.73 -4.69 0.61
N ALA A 288 5.63 -5.25 1.11
CA ALA A 288 4.94 -4.76 2.30
C ALA A 288 5.88 -4.71 3.51
N GLU A 289 6.61 -5.79 3.74
CA GLU A 289 7.55 -5.89 4.85
C GLU A 289 8.72 -4.90 4.73
N ALA A 290 9.32 -4.77 3.55
CA ALA A 290 10.40 -3.82 3.31
C ALA A 290 9.95 -2.37 3.55
N ALA A 291 8.72 -2.03 3.15
CA ALA A 291 8.13 -0.72 3.41
C ALA A 291 7.93 -0.50 4.92
N LEU A 292 7.37 -1.48 5.63
CA LEU A 292 7.15 -1.42 7.07
C LEU A 292 8.46 -1.28 7.86
N ARG A 293 9.50 -2.04 7.50
CA ARG A 293 10.82 -1.99 8.15
C ARG A 293 11.43 -0.59 8.16
N ARG A 294 11.20 0.22 7.12
CA ARG A 294 11.70 1.60 7.06
C ARG A 294 11.15 2.47 8.18
N ILE A 295 9.89 2.24 8.55
CA ILE A 295 9.20 2.94 9.63
C ILE A 295 9.67 2.40 10.97
N VAL A 296 9.60 1.08 11.17
CA VAL A 296 9.91 0.43 12.46
C VAL A 296 11.34 0.70 12.91
N ARG A 297 12.32 0.85 11.99
CA ARG A 297 13.70 1.25 12.34
C ARG A 297 13.81 2.62 13.03
N ARG A 298 12.79 3.49 12.88
CA ARG A 298 12.75 4.84 13.45
C ARG A 298 11.65 5.02 14.49
N TYR A 299 10.56 4.27 14.35
CA TYR A 299 9.34 4.39 15.15
C TYR A 299 8.89 3.00 15.61
N SER A 300 9.49 2.50 16.69
CA SER A 300 9.18 1.20 17.31
C SER A 300 8.90 1.29 18.81
N GLY A 301 8.62 2.50 19.32
CA GLY A 301 8.30 2.72 20.74
C GLY A 301 6.97 2.08 21.15
N ALA A 302 6.69 2.10 22.46
CA ALA A 302 5.41 1.62 22.98
C ALA A 302 4.23 2.33 22.30
N GLY A 303 3.22 1.58 21.87
CA GLY A 303 2.03 2.09 21.17
C GLY A 303 2.19 2.34 19.67
N ALA A 304 3.39 2.10 19.09
CA ALA A 304 3.63 2.20 17.65
C ALA A 304 2.89 1.09 16.88
N THR A 305 1.88 1.45 16.09
CA THR A 305 1.06 0.51 15.31
C THR A 305 1.03 0.87 13.82
N PHE A 306 1.32 -0.12 12.98
CA PHE A 306 1.43 0.03 11.52
C PHE A 306 1.05 -1.25 10.81
N GLY A 307 0.28 -1.17 9.73
CA GLY A 307 -0.06 -2.34 8.93
C GLY A 307 -0.36 -1.97 7.50
N LEU A 308 -0.10 -2.89 6.57
CA LEU A 308 -0.44 -2.74 5.17
C LEU A 308 -0.68 -4.08 4.49
N PHE A 309 -1.50 -4.05 3.43
CA PHE A 309 -1.51 -5.06 2.39
C PHE A 309 -0.84 -4.50 1.13
N ALA A 310 -0.30 -5.39 0.31
CA ALA A 310 0.17 -5.12 -1.03
C ALA A 310 -0.33 -6.23 -1.97
N VAL A 311 -0.71 -5.87 -3.18
CA VAL A 311 -1.18 -6.77 -4.22
C VAL A 311 -0.56 -6.37 -5.56
N ASN A 312 -0.09 -7.32 -6.35
CA ASN A 312 0.40 -7.05 -7.70
C ASN A 312 -0.72 -7.22 -8.76
N ALA A 313 -0.43 -6.82 -9.99
CA ALA A 313 -1.38 -6.90 -11.11
C ALA A 313 -1.91 -8.31 -11.42
N THR A 314 -1.24 -9.38 -10.96
CA THR A 314 -1.68 -10.77 -11.14
C THR A 314 -2.63 -11.27 -10.04
N GLY A 315 -2.88 -10.45 -9.01
CA GLY A 315 -3.69 -10.81 -7.85
C GLY A 315 -2.91 -11.54 -6.74
N TYR A 316 -1.59 -11.69 -6.87
CA TYR A 316 -0.76 -12.14 -5.75
C TYR A 316 -0.66 -11.01 -4.74
N HIS A 317 -0.77 -11.34 -3.46
CA HIS A 317 -0.86 -10.36 -2.42
C HIS A 317 -0.24 -10.86 -1.12
N GLY A 318 0.08 -9.92 -0.25
CA GLY A 318 0.60 -10.18 1.08
C GLY A 318 0.46 -8.93 1.92
N GLY A 319 1.00 -8.95 3.13
CA GLY A 319 1.00 -7.78 3.98
C GLY A 319 1.96 -7.94 5.14
N ALA A 320 2.10 -6.86 5.91
CA ALA A 320 2.92 -6.83 7.11
C ALA A 320 2.26 -5.94 8.17
N ALA A 321 2.57 -6.21 9.44
CA ALA A 321 2.07 -5.42 10.55
C ALA A 321 3.07 -5.35 11.71
N PHE A 322 2.96 -4.30 12.52
CA PHE A 322 3.78 -4.03 13.70
C PHE A 322 2.91 -3.45 14.82
N GLY A 323 3.16 -3.88 16.06
CA GLY A 323 2.63 -3.25 17.28
C GLY A 323 1.27 -3.69 17.79
N TRP A 324 0.53 -4.54 17.07
CA TRP A 324 -0.73 -5.12 17.55
C TRP A 324 -0.53 -6.49 18.20
N GLU A 325 -1.29 -6.78 19.25
CA GLU A 325 -1.31 -8.10 19.90
C GLU A 325 -1.89 -9.19 18.99
N ARG A 326 -1.33 -10.41 19.09
CA ARG A 326 -1.55 -11.56 18.19
C ARG A 326 -3.04 -11.90 17.97
N ASP A 327 -3.86 -11.79 19.00
CA ASP A 327 -5.27 -12.21 18.97
C ASP A 327 -6.20 -11.17 18.32
N ASN A 328 -5.68 -9.98 18.00
CA ASN A 328 -6.36 -8.91 17.25
C ASN A 328 -5.91 -8.82 15.78
N MET A 329 -5.17 -9.80 15.27
CA MET A 329 -4.47 -9.72 13.98
C MET A 329 -5.20 -10.34 12.78
N THR A 330 -6.49 -10.09 12.59
CA THR A 330 -7.11 -10.30 11.27
C THR A 330 -7.14 -8.96 10.54
N GLN A 331 -6.09 -8.61 9.81
CA GLN A 331 -5.89 -7.22 9.37
C GLN A 331 -6.10 -6.98 7.88
N TRP A 332 -6.49 -7.97 7.10
CA TRP A 332 -7.02 -7.72 5.77
C TRP A 332 -7.89 -8.87 5.26
N MET A 333 -8.88 -8.51 4.45
CA MET A 333 -9.70 -9.43 3.69
C MET A 333 -9.16 -9.48 2.26
N ALA A 334 -8.99 -10.66 1.70
CA ALA A 334 -8.99 -10.89 0.25
C ALA A 334 -10.23 -11.74 -0.04
N GLY A 335 -11.12 -11.28 -0.93
CA GLY A 335 -12.38 -11.97 -1.17
C GLY A 335 -12.69 -12.14 -2.63
N ASN A 336 -12.83 -13.41 -3.04
CA ASN A 336 -13.68 -13.86 -4.14
C ASN A 336 -14.69 -14.88 -3.58
N PRO A 337 -15.94 -14.48 -3.28
CA PRO A 337 -17.02 -15.36 -2.84
C PRO A 337 -17.33 -16.56 -3.74
N GLN A 338 -16.91 -16.55 -5.02
CA GLN A 338 -17.06 -17.69 -5.93
C GLN A 338 -15.87 -18.66 -5.89
N ALA A 339 -14.78 -18.28 -5.22
CA ALA A 339 -13.65 -19.15 -4.91
C ALA A 339 -13.39 -19.10 -3.39
N PRO A 340 -14.08 -19.90 -2.58
CA PRO A 340 -13.95 -19.89 -1.12
C PRO A 340 -12.51 -20.10 -0.62
N GLU A 341 -11.63 -20.74 -1.41
CA GLU A 341 -10.19 -20.81 -1.14
C GLU A 341 -9.42 -19.48 -1.30
N GLN A 342 -10.00 -18.52 -2.05
CA GLN A 342 -9.51 -17.14 -2.22
C GLN A 342 -10.15 -16.17 -1.21
N LEU A 343 -11.25 -16.55 -0.53
CA LEU A 343 -11.69 -15.91 0.70
C LEU A 343 -10.68 -16.23 1.81
N GLN A 344 -9.55 -15.53 1.77
CA GLN A 344 -8.52 -15.66 2.79
C GLN A 344 -8.76 -14.57 3.83
N GLN A 345 -9.30 -14.98 4.98
CA GLN A 345 -8.96 -14.29 6.22
C GLN A 345 -7.48 -14.57 6.49
N ALA A 346 -6.62 -13.69 6.02
CA ALA A 346 -5.23 -13.77 6.39
C ALA A 346 -5.06 -13.15 7.78
N VAL A 347 -5.15 -14.01 8.81
CA VAL A 347 -4.43 -13.76 10.06
C VAL A 347 -2.96 -13.88 9.71
N PHE A 348 -2.17 -12.81 9.75
CA PHE A 348 -0.74 -12.85 9.37
C PHE A 348 -0.03 -14.04 10.01
N PRO A 349 0.27 -15.13 9.26
CA PRO A 349 0.94 -16.30 9.83
C PRO A 349 2.44 -16.06 10.07
N TRP A 350 2.95 -14.84 9.87
CA TRP A 350 4.39 -14.58 9.79
C TRP A 350 4.77 -13.26 10.49
N ALA A 351 5.08 -13.35 11.78
CA ALA A 351 6.20 -12.59 12.33
C ALA A 351 7.51 -13.23 11.81
N TYR A 352 8.53 -12.42 11.53
CA TYR A 352 9.69 -12.82 10.73
C TYR A 352 10.54 -13.96 11.33
N ALA A 353 11.01 -14.88 10.48
CA ALA A 353 12.11 -15.81 10.76
C ALA A 353 13.22 -15.56 9.71
N TYR A 354 14.46 -15.34 10.17
CA TYR A 354 15.65 -15.19 9.30
C TYR A 354 16.69 -16.26 9.67
N GLN A 355 17.29 -16.91 8.67
CA GLN A 355 18.42 -17.83 8.86
C GLN A 355 19.73 -17.06 8.80
N ASP A 356 20.43 -16.99 9.94
CA ASP A 356 21.81 -16.50 10.01
C ASP A 356 22.81 -17.61 9.68
N ALA A 357 23.70 -17.36 8.72
CA ALA A 357 24.77 -18.27 8.31
C ALA A 357 25.86 -18.47 9.38
N GLY A 358 25.87 -17.67 10.45
CA GLY A 358 26.86 -17.72 11.53
C GLY A 358 26.63 -18.75 12.64
N THR A 359 25.45 -19.40 12.72
CA THR A 359 25.05 -20.22 13.90
C THR A 359 24.94 -21.73 13.63
N GLY A 360 25.52 -22.23 12.53
CA GLY A 360 25.57 -23.68 12.26
C GLY A 360 24.19 -24.30 11.97
N GLY A 361 23.27 -23.53 11.40
CA GLY A 361 22.02 -24.07 10.82
C GLY A 361 20.90 -24.42 11.81
N LYS A 362 20.92 -23.90 13.05
CA LYS A 362 19.77 -24.03 13.96
C LYS A 362 18.88 -22.79 13.90
N ALA A 363 17.57 -23.01 13.77
CA ALA A 363 16.56 -21.96 13.88
C ALA A 363 16.58 -21.35 15.30
N VAL A 364 16.81 -20.03 15.38
CA VAL A 364 16.75 -19.27 16.63
C VAL A 364 15.43 -18.50 16.64
N TRP A 365 14.64 -18.72 17.70
CA TRP A 365 13.40 -18.02 17.97
C TRP A 365 13.73 -16.80 18.83
N VAL A 366 13.40 -15.59 18.35
CA VAL A 366 13.76 -14.35 19.04
C VAL A 366 12.47 -13.63 19.44
N GLU A 367 12.21 -13.54 20.74
CA GLU A 367 11.31 -12.52 21.30
C GLU A 367 11.86 -11.14 20.94
N VAL A 368 10.96 -10.19 20.69
CA VAL A 368 11.29 -8.85 20.19
C VAL A 368 12.16 -8.10 21.20
N GLU A 369 13.46 -8.33 21.14
CA GLU A 369 14.50 -7.41 21.59
C GLU A 369 15.36 -7.05 20.37
N ASP A 370 15.16 -5.82 19.92
CA ASP A 370 16.08 -5.02 19.11
C ASP A 370 16.15 -5.28 17.59
N LEU A 371 15.08 -4.87 16.88
CA LEU A 371 15.04 -4.70 15.41
C LEU A 371 16.02 -3.64 14.87
N SER A 372 16.75 -2.91 15.71
CA SER A 372 17.71 -1.88 15.27
C SER A 372 19.01 -2.45 14.68
N ARG A 373 19.24 -3.78 14.78
CA ARG A 373 20.52 -4.43 14.43
C ARG A 373 20.53 -5.26 13.14
N ILE A 374 19.44 -5.31 12.38
CA ILE A 374 19.36 -6.15 11.17
C ILE A 374 19.87 -5.36 9.93
N PRO A 375 20.93 -5.82 9.22
CA PRO A 375 21.46 -5.14 8.04
C PRO A 375 20.48 -5.13 6.86
N GLU A 376 20.61 -4.15 5.96
CA GLU A 376 19.79 -4.08 4.75
C GLU A 376 20.02 -5.27 3.81
N PRO A 377 19.00 -5.67 3.01
CA PRO A 377 19.20 -6.64 1.94
C PRO A 377 20.23 -6.08 0.97
N GLN A 378 21.34 -6.79 0.77
CA GLN A 378 22.32 -6.41 -0.23
C GLN A 378 21.63 -6.33 -1.58
N GLN A 379 21.61 -5.14 -2.19
CA GLN A 379 21.31 -5.00 -3.61
C GLN A 379 22.25 -5.97 -4.34
N SER A 380 21.68 -6.88 -5.13
CA SER A 380 22.47 -7.80 -5.93
C SER A 380 23.36 -6.98 -6.86
N GLY A 381 24.64 -6.90 -6.50
CA GLY A 381 25.63 -6.18 -7.27
C GLY A 381 25.76 -6.84 -8.63
N ARG A 382 25.34 -6.14 -9.68
CA ARG A 382 25.87 -6.39 -11.02
C ARG A 382 27.30 -5.84 -11.05
N ARG A 383 28.27 -6.73 -11.19
CA ARG A 383 29.53 -6.44 -11.88
C ARG A 383 29.48 -7.12 -13.24
#